data_AF-A0A7V3PR40-F1
#
_entry.id   AF-A0A7V3PR40-F1
#
_cell.length_a   1.000
_cell.length_b   1.000
_cell.length_c   1.000
_cell.angle_alpha   90.00
_cell.angle_beta   90.00
_cell.angle_gamma   90.00
#
_symmetry.space_group_name_H-M   'P 1'
#
loop_
_entity.id
_entity.type
_entity.pdbx_description
1 polymer ?
#
loop_
_entity_poly.entity_id
_entity_poly.type
_entity_poly.pdbx_seq_one_letter_code
_entity_poly.pdbx_strand_id
1 'polypeptide(L)'
;MNVAGINFGARHADARDSSGLFGFVNVRAEMYWRLREQLDPGRKGGATLALPPHPDLLGDLTAPRWSPQLSGIQIEPKDKIKERLGRSPDVGDAVVMACYMGASAGLLEHYRDILRRQQEAEHGEK
;
A
#
# COMPACT_ATOMS: atom_id res chain seq x y z
N MET A 1 15.07 15.73 -1.97
CA MET A 1 13.85 14.89 -1.87
C MET A 1 14.13 13.60 -2.63
N ASN A 2 14.11 12.44 -1.98
CA ASN A 2 14.33 11.16 -2.65
C ASN A 2 13.01 10.71 -3.29
N VAL A 3 13.01 10.32 -4.57
CA VAL A 3 11.81 9.93 -5.31
C VAL A 3 11.98 8.48 -5.75
N ALA A 4 11.06 7.61 -5.32
CA ALA A 4 11.01 6.22 -5.75
C ALA A 4 9.84 6.03 -6.73
N GLY A 5 10.16 5.62 -7.96
CA GLY A 5 9.14 5.25 -8.95
C GLY A 5 8.54 3.89 -8.64
N ILE A 6 7.22 3.76 -8.81
CA ILE A 6 6.48 2.51 -8.61
C ILE A 6 5.89 2.07 -9.96
N ASN A 7 6.15 0.82 -10.36
CA ASN A 7 5.47 0.19 -11.49
C ASN A 7 4.40 -0.80 -10.99
N PHE A 8 3.14 -0.37 -11.01
CA PHE A 8 1.98 -1.15 -10.56
C PHE A 8 1.85 -2.53 -11.23
N GLY A 9 2.19 -2.63 -12.52
CA GLY A 9 2.05 -3.85 -13.31
C GLY A 9 3.26 -4.79 -13.20
N ALA A 10 4.35 -4.36 -12.55
CA ALA A 10 5.56 -5.17 -12.45
C ALA A 10 5.28 -6.46 -11.70
N ARG A 11 5.79 -7.58 -12.24
CA ARG A 11 5.74 -8.87 -11.57
C ARG A 11 6.45 -8.78 -10.22
N HIS A 12 5.88 -9.39 -9.19
CA HIS A 12 6.43 -9.32 -7.85
C HIS A 12 6.34 -10.68 -7.13
N ALA A 13 7.28 -11.57 -7.48
CA ALA A 13 7.19 -13.00 -7.12
C ALA A 13 7.61 -13.34 -5.69
N ASP A 14 8.42 -12.49 -5.05
CA ASP A 14 9.07 -12.81 -3.78
C ASP A 14 8.28 -12.37 -2.55
N ALA A 15 7.31 -11.47 -2.71
CA ALA A 15 6.46 -11.02 -1.61
C ALA A 15 5.39 -12.05 -1.24
N ARG A 16 5.09 -12.13 0.06
CA ARG A 16 4.06 -12.98 0.66
C ARG A 16 3.12 -12.19 1.55
N ASP A 17 1.86 -12.59 1.63
CA ASP A 17 0.90 -12.04 2.58
C ASP A 17 1.31 -12.29 4.05
N SER A 18 0.61 -11.71 5.00
CA SER A 18 0.91 -11.87 6.43
C SER A 18 0.85 -13.32 6.93
N SER A 19 0.09 -14.19 6.27
CA SER A 19 0.04 -15.63 6.58
C SER A 19 1.23 -16.41 6.04
N GLY A 20 1.94 -15.87 5.05
CA GLY A 20 3.02 -16.55 4.34
C GLY A 20 2.55 -17.54 3.26
N LEU A 21 1.24 -17.73 3.09
CA LEU A 21 0.66 -18.74 2.20
C LEU A 21 0.51 -18.25 0.77
N PHE A 22 0.18 -16.97 0.58
CA PHE A 22 -0.11 -16.43 -0.73
C PHE A 22 1.00 -15.49 -1.21
N GLY A 23 1.43 -15.68 -2.47
CA GLY A 23 2.20 -14.67 -3.20
C GLY A 23 1.32 -13.68 -3.94
N PHE A 24 1.94 -12.80 -4.70
CA PHE A 24 1.26 -11.80 -5.53
C PHE A 24 1.70 -11.90 -6.99
N VAL A 25 0.76 -11.75 -7.92
CA VAL A 25 1.11 -11.76 -9.35
C VAL A 25 1.93 -10.51 -9.72
N ASN A 26 1.58 -9.36 -9.13
CA ASN A 26 2.24 -8.08 -9.38
C ASN A 26 2.19 -7.16 -8.15
N VAL A 27 2.91 -6.04 -8.24
CA VAL A 27 2.99 -5.02 -7.20
C VAL A 27 1.59 -4.50 -6.81
N ARG A 28 0.69 -4.24 -7.78
CA ARG A 28 -0.67 -3.79 -7.48
C ARG A 28 -1.43 -4.77 -6.59
N ALA A 29 -1.30 -6.08 -6.85
CA ALA A 29 -1.95 -7.09 -6.05
C ALA A 29 -1.41 -7.12 -4.61
N GLU A 30 -0.11 -6.99 -4.44
CA GLU A 30 0.50 -6.85 -3.11
C GLU A 30 -0.06 -5.62 -2.38
N MET A 31 0.01 -4.44 -3.00
CA MET A 31 -0.36 -3.19 -2.34
C MET A 31 -1.80 -3.19 -1.82
N TYR A 32 -2.75 -3.67 -2.65
CA TYR A 32 -4.15 -3.79 -2.24
C TYR A 32 -4.32 -4.78 -1.08
N TRP A 33 -3.61 -5.92 -1.13
CA TRP A 33 -3.69 -6.92 -0.06
C TRP A 33 -3.11 -6.41 1.25
N ARG A 34 -1.97 -5.70 1.18
CA ARG A 34 -1.34 -5.06 2.33
C ARG A 34 -2.25 -4.02 2.97
N LEU A 35 -2.91 -3.17 2.17
CA LEU A 35 -3.86 -2.19 2.69
C LEU A 35 -5.03 -2.90 3.38
N ARG A 36 -5.57 -3.97 2.80
CA ARG A 36 -6.60 -4.81 3.43
C ARG A 36 -6.15 -5.33 4.80
N GLU A 37 -4.93 -5.84 4.90
CA GLU A 37 -4.35 -6.33 6.17
C GLU A 37 -4.06 -5.20 7.17
N GLN A 38 -3.79 -3.97 6.71
CA GLN A 38 -3.59 -2.80 7.56
C GLN A 38 -4.91 -2.24 8.11
N LEU A 39 -6.00 -2.37 7.34
CA LEU A 39 -7.34 -1.94 7.75
C LEU A 39 -8.05 -2.92 8.68
N ASP A 40 -7.49 -4.12 8.91
CA ASP A 40 -8.06 -5.09 9.85
C ASP A 40 -7.92 -4.59 11.30
N PRO A 41 -9.03 -4.24 11.99
CA PRO A 41 -8.98 -3.77 13.37
C PRO A 41 -8.52 -4.85 14.36
N GLY A 42 -8.59 -6.13 13.99
CA GLY A 42 -8.14 -7.26 14.81
C GLY A 42 -6.64 -7.52 14.73
N ARG A 43 -5.90 -6.80 13.89
CA ARG A 43 -4.45 -7.02 13.70
C ARG A 43 -3.66 -6.65 14.95
N LYS A 44 -3.10 -7.65 15.62
CA LYS A 44 -2.22 -7.47 16.79
C LYS A 44 -0.97 -6.67 16.40
N GLY A 45 -0.70 -5.58 17.13
CA GLY A 45 0.46 -4.71 16.91
C GLY A 45 0.42 -3.87 15.63
N GLY A 46 -0.73 -3.81 14.94
CA GLY A 46 -0.93 -2.94 13.79
C GLY A 46 -1.18 -1.49 14.22
N ALA A 47 -0.71 -0.53 13.42
CA ALA A 47 -1.13 0.86 13.55
C ALA A 47 -2.61 0.99 13.18
N THR A 48 -3.39 1.74 13.97
CA THR A 48 -4.78 2.06 13.62
C THR A 48 -4.77 2.97 12.40
N LEU A 49 -5.06 2.41 11.22
CA LEU A 49 -5.15 3.17 9.98
C LEU A 49 -6.57 3.71 9.80
N ALA A 50 -6.69 5.04 9.78
CA ALA A 50 -7.92 5.73 9.41
C ALA A 50 -7.86 6.13 7.93
N LEU A 51 -8.90 5.81 7.17
CA LEU A 51 -9.02 6.25 5.78
C LEU A 51 -9.41 7.74 5.73
N PRO A 52 -8.89 8.51 4.77
CA PRO A 52 -9.27 9.91 4.61
C PRO A 52 -10.75 10.03 4.20
N PRO A 53 -11.45 11.09 4.62
CA PRO A 53 -12.82 11.32 4.20
C PRO A 53 -12.85 11.68 2.71
N HIS A 54 -13.43 10.82 1.88
CA HIS A 54 -13.66 11.10 0.46
C HIS A 54 -14.87 10.31 -0.05
N PRO A 55 -15.79 10.93 -0.80
CA PRO A 55 -17.05 10.29 -1.21
C PRO A 55 -16.81 9.03 -2.06
N ASP A 56 -15.83 9.06 -2.96
CA ASP A 56 -15.53 7.92 -3.84
C ASP A 56 -14.67 6.82 -3.20
N LEU A 57 -14.00 7.08 -2.08
CA LEU A 57 -12.93 6.18 -1.59
C LEU A 57 -13.47 4.81 -1.18
N LEU A 58 -14.63 4.78 -0.51
CA LEU A 58 -15.26 3.53 -0.12
C LEU A 58 -15.61 2.68 -1.36
N GLY A 59 -16.17 3.33 -2.39
CA GLY A 59 -16.49 2.66 -3.65
C GLY A 59 -15.23 2.16 -4.36
N ASP A 60 -14.17 2.97 -4.39
CA ASP A 60 -12.91 2.62 -5.05
C ASP A 60 -12.20 1.45 -4.39
N LEU A 61 -12.14 1.42 -3.06
CA LEU A 61 -11.46 0.35 -2.32
C LEU A 61 -12.25 -0.96 -2.27
N THR A 62 -13.57 -0.90 -2.42
CA THR A 62 -14.44 -2.09 -2.40
C THR A 62 -14.76 -2.63 -3.80
N ALA A 63 -14.45 -1.87 -4.86
CA ALA A 63 -14.68 -2.31 -6.21
C ALA A 63 -13.79 -3.47 -6.69
N PRO A 64 -12.46 -3.50 -6.44
CA PRO A 64 -11.58 -4.51 -7.01
C PRO A 64 -11.93 -5.90 -6.51
N ARG A 65 -12.15 -6.83 -7.45
CA ARG A 65 -12.26 -8.25 -7.15
C ARG A 65 -10.89 -8.92 -7.16
N TRP A 66 -10.76 -10.07 -6.51
CA TRP A 66 -9.53 -10.85 -6.51
C TRP A 66 -9.79 -12.31 -6.89
N SER A 67 -8.75 -12.97 -7.43
CA SER A 67 -8.77 -14.40 -7.74
C SER A 67 -7.42 -15.04 -7.42
N PRO A 68 -7.39 -16.27 -6.90
CA PRO A 68 -6.16 -17.02 -6.78
C PRO A 68 -5.67 -17.46 -8.17
N GLN A 69 -4.37 -17.30 -8.43
CA GLN A 69 -3.69 -17.86 -9.59
C GLN A 69 -2.52 -18.73 -9.14
N LEU A 70 -1.99 -19.57 -10.04
CA LEU A 70 -0.78 -20.35 -9.75
C LEU A 70 0.40 -19.44 -9.35
N SER A 71 0.45 -18.23 -9.90
CA SER A 71 1.47 -17.21 -9.61
C SER A 71 1.15 -16.33 -8.39
N GLY A 72 0.05 -16.59 -7.66
CA GLY A 72 -0.36 -15.82 -6.48
C GLY A 72 -1.69 -15.09 -6.65
N ILE A 73 -1.97 -14.16 -5.73
CA ILE A 73 -3.17 -13.33 -5.75
C ILE A 73 -3.13 -12.38 -6.94
N GLN A 74 -4.21 -12.35 -7.71
CA GLN A 74 -4.47 -11.41 -8.78
C GLN A 74 -5.61 -10.48 -8.38
N ILE A 75 -5.42 -9.17 -8.58
CA ILE A 75 -6.48 -8.16 -8.49
C ILE A 75 -7.04 -7.88 -9.89
N GLU A 76 -8.36 -7.64 -9.98
CA GLU A 76 -9.08 -7.27 -11.19
C GLU A 76 -8.35 -6.14 -11.96
N PRO A 77 -8.09 -6.30 -13.28
CA PRO A 77 -7.46 -5.26 -14.08
C PRO A 77 -8.24 -3.94 -14.01
N LYS A 78 -7.51 -2.83 -14.01
CA LYS A 78 -8.10 -1.49 -13.87
C LYS A 78 -9.15 -1.20 -14.94
N ASP A 79 -8.89 -1.62 -16.17
CA ASP A 79 -9.82 -1.44 -17.29
C ASP A 79 -11.14 -2.17 -17.07
N LYS A 80 -11.12 -3.37 -16.45
CA LYS A 80 -12.33 -4.13 -16.11
C LYS A 80 -13.13 -3.49 -14.98
N ILE A 81 -12.45 -2.93 -13.99
CA ILE A 81 -13.11 -2.13 -12.96
C ILE A 81 -13.77 -0.90 -13.59
N LYS A 82 -13.06 -0.20 -14.48
CA LYS A 82 -13.56 0.98 -15.19
C LYS A 82 -14.77 0.67 -16.07
N GLU A 83 -14.74 -0.43 -16.82
CA GLU A 83 -15.88 -0.91 -17.62
C GLU A 83 -17.12 -1.12 -16.75
N ARG A 84 -16.97 -1.73 -15.56
CA ARG A 84 -18.09 -2.04 -14.66
C ARG A 84 -18.59 -0.83 -13.86
N LEU A 85 -17.69 0.05 -13.41
CA LEU A 85 -18.05 1.22 -12.60
C LEU A 85 -18.45 2.43 -13.45
N GLY A 86 -18.09 2.46 -14.73
CA GLY A 86 -18.22 3.65 -15.58
C GLY A 86 -17.21 4.75 -15.29
N ARG A 87 -16.31 4.56 -14.32
CA ARG A 87 -15.24 5.49 -13.95
C ARG A 87 -14.00 4.76 -13.42
N SER A 88 -12.85 5.43 -13.45
CA SER A 88 -11.61 4.90 -12.88
C SER A 88 -11.65 4.95 -11.34
N PRO A 89 -11.11 3.95 -10.62
CA PRO A 89 -11.01 3.95 -9.15
C PRO A 89 -9.71 4.63 -8.67
N ASP A 90 -9.44 5.85 -9.15
CA ASP A 90 -8.14 6.51 -8.94
C ASP A 90 -7.90 6.95 -7.50
N VAL A 91 -8.96 7.25 -6.74
CA VAL A 91 -8.84 7.67 -5.34
C VAL A 91 -8.39 6.51 -4.47
N GLY A 92 -8.93 5.31 -4.72
CA GLY A 92 -8.48 4.08 -4.07
C GLY A 92 -7.04 3.73 -4.42
N ASP A 93 -6.68 3.77 -5.71
CA ASP A 93 -5.30 3.52 -6.16
C ASP A 93 -4.31 4.51 -5.47
N ALA A 94 -4.69 5.79 -5.32
CA ALA A 94 -3.86 6.79 -4.65
C ALA A 94 -3.62 6.49 -3.17
N VAL A 95 -4.66 6.11 -2.43
CA VAL A 95 -4.53 5.71 -1.00
C VAL A 95 -3.70 4.44 -0.87
N VAL A 96 -3.90 3.45 -1.73
CA VAL A 96 -3.12 2.21 -1.77
C VAL A 96 -1.62 2.49 -1.96
N MET A 97 -1.28 3.39 -2.90
CA MET A 97 0.11 3.81 -3.12
C MET A 97 0.71 4.52 -1.91
N ALA A 98 -0.03 5.47 -1.32
CA ALA A 98 0.43 6.23 -0.17
C ALA A 98 0.70 5.32 1.04
N CYS A 99 -0.20 4.38 1.32
CA CYS A 99 -0.06 3.41 2.40
C CYS A 99 1.07 2.40 2.15
N TYR A 100 1.34 2.03 0.90
CA TYR A 100 2.45 1.12 0.58
C TYR A 100 3.82 1.76 0.87
N MET A 101 3.99 3.05 0.51
CA MET A 101 5.22 3.79 0.82
C MET A 101 5.40 4.02 2.33
N GLY A 102 4.32 4.27 3.06
CA GLY A 102 4.33 4.49 4.51
C GLY A 102 4.51 3.22 5.36
N ALA A 103 4.29 2.04 4.78
CA ALA A 103 4.34 0.76 5.48
C ALA A 103 5.72 0.09 5.51
N SER A 104 6.75 0.67 4.88
CA SER A 104 8.10 0.18 5.13
C SER A 104 8.53 0.66 6.52
N ALA A 105 8.63 -0.25 7.48
CA ALA A 105 9.22 0.02 8.79
C ALA A 105 10.57 0.75 8.66
N GLY A 106 11.30 0.47 7.58
CA GLY A 106 12.52 1.16 7.20
C GLY A 106 12.38 2.65 6.88
N LEU A 107 11.26 3.14 6.32
CA LEU A 107 11.09 4.58 6.05
C LEU A 107 10.82 5.36 7.33
N LEU A 108 10.05 4.82 8.27
CA LEU A 108 9.82 5.48 9.57
C LEU A 108 11.06 5.44 10.48
N GLU A 109 11.86 4.38 10.43
CA GLU A 109 13.18 4.36 11.07
C GLU A 109 14.14 5.34 10.40
N HIS A 110 14.23 5.32 9.06
CA HIS A 110 15.07 6.23 8.30
C HIS A 110 14.70 7.70 8.52
N TYR A 111 13.40 8.02 8.59
CA TYR A 111 12.93 9.38 8.86
C TYR A 111 13.20 9.79 10.32
N ARG A 112 13.04 8.88 11.29
CA ARG A 112 13.44 9.11 12.69
C ARG A 112 14.93 9.37 12.82
N ASP A 113 15.77 8.65 12.08
CA ASP A 113 17.22 8.86 12.06
C ASP A 113 17.61 10.20 11.42
N ILE A 114 16.92 10.63 10.36
CA ILE A 114 17.13 11.95 9.75
C ILE A 114 16.80 13.06 10.75
N LEU A 115 15.65 12.98 11.43
CA LEU A 115 15.23 13.98 12.42
C LEU A 115 16.18 14.03 13.63
N ARG A 116 16.68 12.87 14.10
CA ARG A 116 17.66 12.81 15.19
C ARG A 116 18.96 13.53 14.83
N ARG A 117 19.49 13.32 13.63
CA ARG A 117 20.71 13.98 13.15
C ARG A 117 20.55 15.50 13.01
N GLN A 118 19.36 15.98 12.69
CA GLN A 118 19.06 17.41 12.61
C GLN A 118 19.07 18.06 13.99
N GLN A 119 18.45 17.42 14.99
CA GLN A 119 18.46 17.91 16.37
C GLN A 119 19.86 17.91 17.01
N GLU A 120 20.68 16.90 16.69
CA GLU A 120 22.08 16.81 17.13
C GLU A 120 22.95 17.89 16.48
N ALA A 121 22.73 18.18 15.19
CA ALA A 121 23.41 19.28 14.50
C ALA A 121 23.02 20.66 15.05
N GLU A 122 21.77 20.84 15.47
CA GLU A 122 21.28 22.08 16.09
C GLU A 122 21.76 22.27 17.55
N HIS A 123 22.06 21.18 18.26
CA HIS A 123 22.58 21.22 19.64
C HIS A 123 24.10 21.16 19.75
N GLY A 124 24.81 20.82 18.67
CA GLY A 124 26.27 20.72 18.61
C GLY A 124 27.02 22.04 18.32
N GLU A 125 26.31 23.17 18.25
CA GLU A 125 26.88 24.48 17.93
C GLU A 125 26.99 25.42 19.16
N LYS A 126 27.30 24.85 20.33
CA LYS A 126 27.79 25.59 21.51
C LYS A 126 29.15 25.05 21.94
#